data_AF-E1IF37-F1
#
_entry.id   AF-E1IF37-F1
#
_cell.length_a   1.000
_cell.length_b   1.000
_cell.length_c   1.000
_cell.angle_alpha   90.00
_cell.angle_beta   90.00
_cell.angle_gamma   90.00
#
_symmetry.space_group_name_H-M   'P 1'
#
loop_
_entity.id
_entity.type
_entity.pdbx_description
1 polymer ?
#
loop_
_entity_poly.entity_id
_entity_poly.type
_entity_poly.pdbx_seq_one_letter_code
_entity_poly.pdbx_strand_id
1 'polypeptide(L)'
;MQPKEYILMSSPSHEQLRTAILDLFYETVSRYPPPYAPGPEPAGDPPYRLGDYLIYQGYLSPRSLTSAINEAQAQPTPTRKTSPLGVTLVNRYNIPGPVLAVTLLLQTLDRLEQTPNLPPHFMGEQLLREAALSPEQLAVVLEEQVEDYGQGQWRRLGDLIANHGWLDAETLSAAVQAVRHAE
;
A
#
# COMPACT_ATOMS: atom_id res chain seq x y z
N MET A 1 -29.96 16.53 -24.59
CA MET A 1 -29.35 15.44 -23.79
C MET A 1 -28.05 16.01 -23.26
N GLN A 2 -28.04 16.57 -22.05
CA GLN A 2 -26.84 17.17 -21.45
C GLN A 2 -26.12 16.11 -20.62
N PRO A 3 -24.78 16.09 -20.62
CA PRO A 3 -24.03 15.19 -19.76
C PRO A 3 -24.20 15.66 -18.32
N LYS A 4 -24.58 14.73 -17.43
CA LYS A 4 -24.53 14.96 -15.99
C LYS A 4 -23.06 15.00 -15.59
N GLU A 5 -22.54 16.20 -15.35
CA GLU A 5 -21.33 16.38 -14.55
C GLU A 5 -21.63 15.85 -13.14
N TYR A 6 -21.18 14.63 -12.86
CA TYR A 6 -21.10 14.15 -11.48
C TYR A 6 -19.98 14.93 -10.81
N ILE A 7 -20.33 16.04 -10.18
CA ILE A 7 -19.48 16.63 -9.14
C ILE A 7 -19.45 15.59 -8.02
N LEU A 8 -18.39 14.78 -8.00
CA LEU A 8 -17.97 14.04 -6.81
C LEU A 8 -17.71 15.09 -5.73
N MET A 9 -18.73 15.39 -4.92
CA MET A 9 -18.52 16.12 -3.68
C MET A 9 -17.67 15.20 -2.80
N SER A 10 -16.36 15.40 -2.83
CA SER A 10 -15.43 14.74 -1.91
C SER A 10 -15.91 15.04 -0.49
N SER A 11 -16.39 14.01 0.22
CA SER A 11 -16.75 14.15 1.63
C SER A 11 -15.55 14.71 2.40
N PRO A 12 -15.74 15.55 3.43
CA PRO A 12 -14.64 16.16 4.19
C PRO A 12 -13.65 15.10 4.74
N SER A 13 -14.14 13.90 5.07
CA SER A 13 -13.31 12.76 5.47
C SER A 13 -12.39 12.23 4.36
N HIS A 14 -12.80 12.30 3.10
CA HIS A 14 -12.00 11.85 1.96
C HIS A 14 -10.89 12.84 1.63
N GLU A 15 -11.20 14.15 1.64
CA GLU A 15 -10.19 15.20 1.45
C GLU A 15 -9.12 15.18 2.55
N GLN A 16 -9.54 14.92 3.80
CA GLN A 16 -8.62 14.72 4.93
C GLN A 16 -7.71 13.51 4.73
N LEU A 17 -8.28 12.36 4.34
CA LEU A 17 -7.50 11.15 4.06
C LEU A 17 -6.48 11.38 2.94
N ARG A 18 -6.92 12.02 1.85
CA ARG A 18 -6.06 12.40 0.72
C ARG A 18 -4.90 13.27 1.18
N THR A 19 -5.19 14.31 1.96
CA THR A 19 -4.18 15.25 2.46
C THR A 19 -3.16 14.52 3.34
N ALA A 20 -3.63 13.71 4.29
CA ALA A 20 -2.74 12.96 5.18
C ALA A 20 -1.83 11.98 4.44
N ILE A 21 -2.35 11.25 3.44
CA ILE A 21 -1.53 10.34 2.62
C ILE A 21 -0.48 11.12 1.80
N LEU A 22 -0.84 12.27 1.23
CA LEU A 22 0.08 13.08 0.45
C LEU A 22 1.16 13.73 1.32
N ASP A 23 0.80 14.25 2.49
CA ASP A 23 1.76 14.81 3.44
C ASP A 23 2.78 13.75 3.88
N LEU A 24 2.30 12.55 4.25
CA LEU A 24 3.15 11.42 4.59
C LEU A 24 4.06 10.99 3.42
N PHE A 25 3.55 11.03 2.19
CA PHE A 25 4.34 10.77 0.99
C PHE A 25 5.47 11.78 0.83
N TYR A 26 5.18 13.08 0.91
CA TYR A 26 6.21 14.11 0.78
C TYR A 26 7.26 14.04 1.89
N GLU A 27 6.85 13.77 3.13
CA GLU A 27 7.78 13.53 4.22
C GLU A 27 8.70 12.33 3.93
N THR A 28 8.11 11.21 3.50
CA THR A 28 8.85 9.98 3.19
C THR A 28 9.85 10.19 2.06
N VAL A 29 9.45 10.85 0.97
CA VAL A 29 10.33 11.16 -0.16
C VAL A 29 11.44 12.11 0.24
N SER A 30 11.15 13.09 1.09
CA SER A 30 12.17 14.01 1.62
C SER A 30 13.23 13.26 2.44
N ARG A 31 12.82 12.28 3.23
CA ARG A 31 13.71 11.47 4.07
C ARG A 31 14.49 10.41 3.28
N TYR A 32 13.87 9.83 2.27
CA TYR A 32 14.41 8.77 1.44
C TYR A 32 14.35 9.17 -0.04
N PRO A 33 15.24 10.04 -0.53
CA PRO A 33 15.16 10.51 -1.91
C PRO A 33 15.34 9.36 -2.92
N PRO A 34 14.65 9.40 -4.08
CA PRO A 34 14.73 8.35 -5.08
C PRO A 34 16.14 8.24 -5.68
N PRO A 35 16.69 7.03 -5.84
CA PRO A 35 18.02 6.80 -6.39
C PRO A 35 18.08 6.99 -7.92
N TYR A 36 16.94 7.02 -8.61
CA TYR A 36 16.84 7.21 -10.06
C TYR A 36 16.03 8.46 -10.39
N ALA A 37 16.19 8.94 -11.63
CA ALA A 37 15.27 9.91 -12.18
C ALA A 37 13.85 9.32 -12.23
N PRO A 38 12.80 10.13 -11.98
CA PRO A 38 11.41 9.72 -12.18
C PRO A 38 11.20 9.06 -13.54
N GLY A 39 10.50 7.93 -13.55
CA GLY A 39 10.10 7.24 -14.77
C GLY A 39 9.02 8.00 -15.55
N PRO A 40 8.67 7.51 -16.75
CA PRO A 40 7.52 8.05 -17.47
C PRO A 40 6.23 7.83 -16.67
N GLU A 41 5.26 8.71 -16.88
CA GLU A 41 3.91 8.53 -16.35
C GLU A 41 3.33 7.18 -16.83
N PRO A 42 2.73 6.38 -15.92
CA PRO A 42 2.14 5.10 -16.30
C PRO A 42 1.01 5.27 -17.33
N ALA A 43 0.87 4.32 -18.24
CA ALA A 43 -0.19 4.36 -19.24
C ALA A 43 -1.54 3.96 -18.63
N GLY A 44 -2.59 4.75 -18.91
CA GLY A 44 -3.96 4.52 -18.47
C GLY A 44 -4.35 5.34 -17.25
N ASP A 45 -5.57 5.12 -16.77
CA ASP A 45 -6.08 5.79 -15.57
C ASP A 45 -5.69 5.02 -14.30
N PRO A 46 -5.48 5.71 -13.16
CA PRO A 46 -5.24 5.06 -11.87
C PRO A 46 -6.40 4.13 -11.45
N PRO A 47 -6.19 3.22 -10.47
CA PRO A 47 -4.93 2.96 -9.76
C PRO A 47 -3.95 2.11 -10.57
N TYR A 48 -2.67 2.48 -10.55
CA TYR A 48 -1.62 1.70 -11.21
C TYR A 48 -1.19 0.48 -10.41
N ARG A 49 -0.35 -0.39 -10.98
CA ARG A 49 0.28 -1.47 -10.21
C ARG A 49 1.39 -0.88 -9.34
N LEU A 50 1.68 -1.54 -8.21
CA LEU A 50 2.73 -1.12 -7.27
C LEU A 50 4.06 -0.80 -7.96
N GLY A 51 4.48 -1.66 -8.90
CA GLY A 51 5.72 -1.46 -9.64
C GLY A 51 5.73 -0.21 -10.52
N ASP A 52 4.59 0.19 -11.06
CA ASP A 52 4.47 1.37 -11.91
C ASP A 52 4.63 2.66 -11.09
N TYR A 53 4.04 2.73 -9.90
CA TYR A 53 4.28 3.84 -8.98
C TYR A 53 5.76 3.95 -8.60
N LEU A 54 6.40 2.84 -8.22
CA LEU A 54 7.81 2.85 -7.82
C LEU A 54 8.74 3.26 -8.97
N ILE A 55 8.40 2.92 -10.21
CA ILE A 55 9.12 3.40 -11.40
C ILE A 55 8.88 4.89 -11.62
N TYR A 56 7.62 5.33 -11.62
CA TYR A 56 7.24 6.72 -11.82
C TYR A 56 7.91 7.63 -10.78
N GLN A 57 7.97 7.19 -9.52
CA GLN A 57 8.59 7.92 -8.41
C GLN A 57 10.14 7.85 -8.41
N GLY A 58 10.76 7.06 -9.28
CA GLY A 58 12.23 6.94 -9.39
C GLY A 58 12.87 6.01 -8.34
N TYR A 59 12.08 5.19 -7.65
CA TYR A 59 12.61 4.21 -6.70
C TYR A 59 13.02 2.89 -7.34
N LEU A 60 12.48 2.58 -8.51
CA LEU A 60 12.73 1.31 -9.20
C LEU A 60 12.98 1.54 -10.69
N SER A 61 13.92 0.79 -11.28
CA SER A 61 14.04 0.75 -12.74
C SER A 61 13.10 -0.30 -13.35
N PRO A 62 12.64 -0.14 -14.60
CA PRO A 62 11.82 -1.16 -15.27
C PRO A 62 12.49 -2.55 -15.33
N ARG A 63 13.82 -2.57 -15.50
CA ARG A 63 14.61 -3.82 -15.48
C ARG A 63 14.61 -4.45 -14.10
N SER A 64 14.81 -3.65 -13.06
CA SER A 64 14.76 -4.11 -11.66
C SER A 64 13.40 -4.69 -11.30
N LEU A 65 12.31 -4.05 -11.72
CA LEU A 65 10.95 -4.57 -11.50
C LEU A 65 10.75 -5.93 -12.17
N THR A 66 11.19 -6.07 -13.42
CA THR A 66 11.08 -7.34 -14.15
C THR A 66 11.83 -8.46 -13.44
N SER A 67 13.06 -8.19 -12.99
CA SER A 67 13.84 -9.16 -12.21
C SER A 67 13.18 -9.49 -10.86
N ALA A 68 12.63 -8.49 -10.15
CA ALA A 68 11.93 -8.69 -8.89
C ALA A 68 10.69 -9.58 -9.05
N ILE A 69 9.89 -9.36 -10.10
CA ILE A 69 8.71 -10.18 -10.42
C ILE A 69 9.14 -11.62 -10.70
N ASN A 70 10.15 -11.82 -11.56
CA ASN A 70 10.66 -13.16 -11.87
C ASN A 70 11.17 -13.89 -10.63
N GLU A 71 11.83 -13.17 -9.71
CA GLU A 71 12.31 -13.72 -8.45
C GLU A 71 11.18 -14.09 -7.48
N ALA A 72 10.12 -13.27 -7.42
CA ALA A 72 8.96 -13.52 -6.58
C ALA A 72 8.11 -14.69 -7.10
N GLN A 73 8.06 -14.88 -8.43
CA GLN A 73 7.32 -15.94 -9.10
C GLN A 73 8.09 -17.26 -9.26
N ALA A 74 9.40 -17.26 -8.99
CA ALA A 74 10.21 -18.47 -9.07
C ALA A 74 9.62 -19.58 -8.16
N GLN A 75 9.53 -20.80 -8.70
CA GLN A 75 8.94 -21.93 -7.98
C GLN A 75 9.66 -22.16 -6.64
N PRO A 76 8.91 -22.42 -5.55
CA PRO A 76 9.52 -22.71 -4.27
C PRO A 76 10.37 -23.97 -4.39
N THR A 77 11.62 -23.89 -3.96
CA THR A 77 12.51 -25.04 -3.85
C THR A 77 12.57 -25.47 -2.38
N PRO A 78 13.09 -26.67 -2.05
CA PRO A 78 13.28 -27.08 -0.65
C PRO A 78 14.10 -26.08 0.18
N THR A 79 14.92 -25.26 -0.49
CA THR A 79 15.78 -24.23 0.12
C THR A 79 15.27 -22.80 -0.07
N ARG A 80 14.21 -22.57 -0.87
CA ARG A 80 13.68 -21.24 -1.20
C ARG A 80 12.16 -21.22 -1.05
N LYS A 81 11.68 -20.57 0.01
CA LYS A 81 10.26 -20.21 0.13
C LYS A 81 9.93 -19.07 -0.86
N THR A 82 8.74 -19.07 -1.42
CA THR A 82 8.22 -17.93 -2.20
C THR A 82 8.11 -16.71 -1.28
N SER A 83 8.59 -15.56 -1.75
CA SER A 83 8.52 -14.30 -1.02
C SER A 83 7.56 -13.35 -1.74
N PRO A 84 6.70 -12.62 -1.02
CA PRO A 84 5.87 -11.58 -1.62
C PRO A 84 6.71 -10.56 -2.38
N LEU A 85 6.15 -9.97 -3.44
CA LEU A 85 6.86 -8.99 -4.25
C LEU A 85 7.35 -7.80 -3.41
N GLY A 86 6.52 -7.24 -2.54
CA GLY A 86 6.91 -6.13 -1.66
C GLY A 86 8.15 -6.45 -0.81
N VAL A 87 8.17 -7.63 -0.20
CA VAL A 87 9.32 -8.10 0.59
C VAL A 87 10.56 -8.28 -0.29
N THR A 88 10.39 -8.82 -1.50
CA THR A 88 11.49 -8.97 -2.46
C THR A 88 12.06 -7.61 -2.84
N LEU A 89 11.21 -6.61 -3.10
CA LEU A 89 11.61 -5.26 -3.44
C LEU A 89 12.44 -4.61 -2.31
N VAL A 90 12.02 -4.76 -1.06
CA VAL A 90 12.76 -4.21 0.09
C VAL A 90 14.09 -4.94 0.28
N ASN A 91 14.08 -6.28 0.34
CA ASN A 91 15.26 -7.06 0.73
C ASN A 91 16.30 -7.24 -0.39
N ARG A 92 15.89 -7.16 -1.67
CA ARG A 92 16.79 -7.43 -2.81
C ARG A 92 17.03 -6.22 -3.70
N TYR A 93 16.10 -5.27 -3.72
CA TYR A 93 16.15 -4.11 -4.60
C TYR A 93 16.32 -2.79 -3.84
N ASN A 94 16.62 -2.85 -2.53
CA ASN A 94 16.90 -1.70 -1.66
C ASN A 94 15.80 -0.63 -1.67
N ILE A 95 14.55 -1.03 -1.89
CA ILE A 95 13.42 -0.14 -1.67
C ILE A 95 13.26 0.07 -0.17
N PRO A 96 13.25 1.31 0.36
CA PRO A 96 13.00 1.52 1.78
C PRO A 96 11.61 1.01 2.19
N GLY A 97 11.50 0.35 3.34
CA GLY A 97 10.22 -0.08 3.91
C GLY A 97 9.16 1.05 3.97
N PRO A 98 9.51 2.25 4.48
CA PRO A 98 8.60 3.39 4.50
C PRO A 98 8.10 3.81 3.11
N VAL A 99 8.98 3.75 2.11
CA VAL A 99 8.64 4.07 0.72
C VAL A 99 7.63 3.06 0.19
N LEU A 100 7.86 1.76 0.40
CA LEU A 100 6.91 0.73 -0.01
C LEU A 100 5.53 0.93 0.67
N ALA A 101 5.53 1.21 1.97
CA ALA A 101 4.30 1.43 2.74
C ALA A 101 3.50 2.61 2.19
N VAL A 102 4.13 3.78 1.99
CA VAL A 102 3.43 4.96 1.48
C VAL A 102 2.99 4.81 0.02
N THR A 103 3.74 4.08 -0.81
CA THR A 103 3.30 3.77 -2.18
C THR A 103 2.05 2.89 -2.20
N LEU A 104 1.90 1.95 -1.26
CA LEU A 104 0.67 1.16 -1.10
C LEU A 104 -0.51 2.05 -0.64
N LEU A 105 -0.26 3.05 0.20
CA LEU A 105 -1.28 4.02 0.60
C LEU A 105 -1.71 4.90 -0.58
N LEU A 106 -0.78 5.36 -1.42
CA LEU A 106 -1.12 6.09 -2.65
C LEU A 106 -1.96 5.23 -3.61
N GLN A 107 -1.58 3.96 -3.81
CA GLN A 107 -2.38 3.04 -4.62
C GLN A 107 -3.79 2.86 -4.05
N THR A 108 -3.92 2.81 -2.73
CA THR A 108 -5.21 2.71 -2.04
C THR A 108 -6.04 3.97 -2.25
N LEU A 109 -5.44 5.15 -2.11
CA LEU A 109 -6.08 6.45 -2.35
C LEU A 109 -6.60 6.56 -3.79
N ASP A 110 -5.75 6.29 -4.79
CA ASP A 110 -6.14 6.37 -6.20
C ASP A 110 -7.30 5.41 -6.50
N ARG A 111 -7.32 4.23 -5.88
CA ARG A 111 -8.42 3.29 -6.02
C ARG A 111 -9.71 3.82 -5.42
N LEU A 112 -9.65 4.44 -4.24
CA LEU A 112 -10.80 5.06 -3.57
C LEU A 112 -11.37 6.21 -4.40
N GLU A 113 -10.50 7.03 -4.99
CA GLU A 113 -10.89 8.16 -5.84
C GLU A 113 -11.59 7.71 -7.13
N GLN A 114 -11.06 6.67 -7.79
CA GLN A 114 -11.56 6.21 -9.08
C GLN A 114 -12.77 5.27 -8.94
N THR A 115 -12.82 4.50 -7.86
CA THR A 115 -13.81 3.44 -7.66
C THR A 115 -14.37 3.40 -6.23
N PRO A 116 -15.00 4.48 -5.74
CA PRO A 116 -15.37 4.64 -4.33
C PRO A 116 -16.35 3.58 -3.81
N ASN A 117 -17.17 3.01 -4.70
CA ASN A 117 -18.17 2.01 -4.36
C ASN A 117 -17.64 0.57 -4.35
N LEU A 118 -16.38 0.34 -4.74
CA LEU A 118 -15.82 -1.01 -4.70
C LEU A 118 -15.54 -1.43 -3.26
N PRO A 119 -15.72 -2.73 -2.95
CA PRO A 119 -15.38 -3.25 -1.63
C PRO A 119 -13.89 -3.07 -1.31
N PRO A 120 -13.50 -2.99 -0.03
CA PRO A 120 -12.11 -2.91 0.40
C PRO A 120 -11.33 -4.16 -0.06
N HIS A 121 -10.08 -4.00 -0.54
CA HIS A 121 -9.27 -5.16 -0.97
C HIS A 121 -8.63 -5.91 0.21
N PHE A 122 -8.43 -5.20 1.32
CA PHE A 122 -7.78 -5.74 2.51
C PHE A 122 -8.23 -4.97 3.75
N MET A 123 -7.98 -5.55 4.93
CA MET A 123 -8.41 -5.00 6.21
C MET A 123 -7.90 -3.58 6.46
N GLY A 124 -6.63 -3.30 6.15
CA GLY A 124 -6.05 -1.97 6.35
C GLY A 124 -6.78 -0.88 5.55
N GLU A 125 -7.21 -1.17 4.33
CA GLU A 125 -8.02 -0.23 3.56
C GLU A 125 -9.38 0.01 4.22
N GLN A 126 -10.05 -1.03 4.73
CA GLN A 126 -11.31 -0.85 5.45
C GLN A 126 -11.12 0.06 6.67
N LEU A 127 -10.05 -0.16 7.43
CA LEU A 127 -9.72 0.65 8.61
C LEU A 127 -9.44 2.12 8.26
N LEU A 128 -8.83 2.40 7.10
CA LEU A 128 -8.69 3.78 6.60
C LEU A 128 -10.04 4.41 6.24
N ARG A 129 -10.91 3.68 5.53
CA ARG A 129 -12.24 4.16 5.11
C ARG A 129 -13.11 4.54 6.30
N GLU A 130 -13.03 3.76 7.37
CA GLU A 130 -13.77 3.98 8.61
C GLU A 130 -13.09 4.99 9.56
N ALA A 131 -11.93 5.54 9.17
CA ALA A 131 -11.07 6.37 10.02
C ALA A 131 -10.69 5.70 11.36
N ALA A 132 -10.70 4.36 11.40
CA ALA A 132 -10.27 3.56 12.55
C ALA A 132 -8.74 3.50 12.66
N LEU A 133 -8.03 3.67 11.55
CA LEU A 133 -6.59 3.92 11.52
C LEU A 133 -6.28 5.16 10.70
N SER A 134 -5.28 5.92 11.14
CA SER A 134 -4.65 6.96 10.32
C SER A 134 -3.71 6.35 9.27
N PRO A 135 -3.44 7.08 8.16
CA PRO A 135 -2.42 6.69 7.19
C PRO A 135 -1.05 6.41 7.81
N GLU A 136 -0.63 7.22 8.77
CA GLU A 136 0.65 7.10 9.47
C GLU A 136 0.71 5.80 10.27
N GLN A 137 -0.34 5.48 11.02
CA GLN A 137 -0.43 4.21 11.75
C GLN A 137 -0.38 3.02 10.80
N LEU A 138 -1.15 3.06 9.70
CA LEU A 138 -1.13 1.97 8.73
C LEU A 138 0.24 1.83 8.05
N ALA A 139 0.92 2.92 7.74
CA ALA A 139 2.26 2.89 7.17
C ALA A 139 3.26 2.17 8.09
N VAL A 140 3.24 2.50 9.38
CA VAL A 140 4.11 1.86 10.40
C VAL A 140 3.92 0.35 10.43
N VAL A 141 2.67 -0.14 10.49
CA VAL A 141 2.44 -1.60 10.56
C VAL A 141 2.73 -2.32 9.23
N LEU A 142 2.58 -1.64 8.09
CA LEU A 142 2.98 -2.18 6.79
C LEU A 142 4.50 -2.32 6.70
N GLU A 143 5.25 -1.32 7.19
CA GLU A 143 6.71 -1.38 7.29
C GLU A 143 7.15 -2.54 8.19
N GLU A 144 6.63 -2.60 9.43
CA GLU A 144 6.95 -3.67 10.38
C GLU A 144 6.65 -5.07 9.80
N GLN A 145 5.52 -5.23 9.11
CA GLN A 145 5.16 -6.50 8.49
C GLN A 145 6.20 -6.94 7.44
N VAL A 146 6.76 -6.00 6.68
CA VAL A 146 7.79 -6.30 5.68
C VAL A 146 9.12 -6.65 6.36
N GLU A 147 9.49 -5.93 7.42
CA GLU A 147 10.69 -6.20 8.21
C GLU A 147 10.66 -7.58 8.87
N ASP A 148 9.53 -7.91 9.51
CA ASP A 148 9.32 -9.22 10.14
C ASP A 148 9.49 -10.35 9.14
N TYR A 149 8.89 -10.18 7.95
CA TYR A 149 9.01 -11.17 6.89
C TYR A 149 10.47 -11.37 6.49
N GLY A 150 11.23 -10.28 6.37
CA GLY A 150 12.67 -10.32 6.09
C GLY A 150 13.44 -11.14 7.12
N GLN A 151 12.99 -11.17 8.36
CA GLN A 151 13.56 -11.96 9.47
C GLN A 151 12.99 -13.39 9.56
N GLY A 152 12.13 -13.79 8.61
CA GLY A 152 11.49 -15.09 8.59
C GLY A 152 10.32 -15.23 9.57
N GLN A 153 9.85 -14.12 10.14
CA GLN A 153 8.68 -14.07 11.00
C GLN A 153 7.46 -13.61 10.20
N TRP A 154 6.36 -14.36 10.29
CA TRP A 154 5.09 -13.93 9.71
C TRP A 154 4.17 -13.44 10.82
N ARG A 155 3.99 -12.12 10.93
CA ARG A 155 3.00 -11.50 11.82
C ARG A 155 1.83 -10.96 11.00
N ARG A 156 0.61 -11.19 11.50
CA ARG A 156 -0.60 -10.68 10.83
C ARG A 156 -0.71 -9.18 11.10
N LEU A 157 -1.23 -8.45 10.13
CA LEU A 157 -1.44 -6.99 10.25
C LEU A 157 -2.28 -6.66 11.51
N GLY A 158 -3.33 -7.44 11.79
CA GLY A 158 -4.17 -7.25 12.98
C GLY A 158 -3.41 -7.46 14.30
N ASP A 159 -2.47 -8.41 14.34
CA ASP A 159 -1.65 -8.64 15.52
C ASP A 159 -0.71 -7.45 15.76
N LEU A 160 -0.12 -6.90 14.68
CA LEU A 160 0.72 -5.71 14.76
C LEU A 160 -0.07 -4.50 15.28
N ILE A 161 -1.24 -4.23 14.70
CA ILE A 161 -2.12 -3.13 15.14
C ILE A 161 -2.52 -3.28 16.62
N ALA A 162 -2.87 -4.49 17.04
CA ALA A 162 -3.23 -4.78 18.44
C ALA A 162 -2.04 -4.59 19.40
N ASN A 163 -0.83 -4.98 18.99
CA ASN A 163 0.38 -4.81 19.79
C ASN A 163 0.72 -3.34 20.03
N HIS A 164 0.41 -2.46 19.08
CA HIS A 164 0.52 -1.00 19.26
C HIS A 164 -0.58 -0.42 20.16
N GLY A 165 -1.60 -1.21 20.52
CA GLY A 165 -2.73 -0.76 21.34
C GLY A 165 -3.64 0.24 20.63
N TRP A 166 -3.60 0.32 19.31
CA TRP A 166 -4.40 1.28 18.54
C TRP A 166 -5.86 0.85 18.40
N LEU A 167 -6.10 -0.45 18.23
CA LEU A 167 -7.44 -1.01 18.09
C LEU A 167 -7.58 -2.28 18.92
N ASP A 168 -8.80 -2.52 19.42
CA ASP A 168 -9.15 -3.73 20.13
C ASP A 168 -9.51 -4.90 19.19
N ALA A 169 -9.62 -6.09 19.77
CA ALA A 169 -9.91 -7.31 19.02
C ALA A 169 -11.31 -7.30 18.37
N GLU A 170 -12.27 -6.57 18.95
CA GLU A 170 -13.63 -6.45 18.43
C GLU A 170 -13.64 -5.64 17.14
N THR A 171 -13.01 -4.46 17.15
CA THR A 171 -12.88 -3.58 15.99
C THR A 171 -12.12 -4.26 14.85
N LEU A 172 -11.02 -4.95 15.18
CA LEU A 172 -10.25 -5.73 14.19
C LEU A 172 -11.08 -6.88 13.61
N SER A 173 -11.87 -7.58 14.42
CA SER A 173 -12.74 -8.66 13.95
C SER A 173 -13.83 -8.14 13.01
N ALA A 174 -14.44 -6.99 13.34
CA ALA A 174 -15.44 -6.33 12.50
C ALA A 174 -14.85 -5.94 11.13
N ALA A 175 -13.65 -5.35 11.11
CA ALA A 175 -12.97 -4.98 9.87
C ALA A 175 -12.65 -6.20 8.99
N VAL A 176 -12.22 -7.33 9.58
CA VAL A 176 -12.01 -8.58 8.84
C VAL A 176 -13.31 -9.13 8.26
N GLN A 177 -14.41 -9.08 9.02
CA GLN A 177 -15.73 -9.52 8.53
C GLN A 177 -16.22 -8.66 7.37
N ALA A 178 -16.05 -7.33 7.47
CA ALA A 178 -16.44 -6.39 6.42
C ALA A 178 -15.75 -6.70 5.08
N VAL A 179 -14.46 -7.06 5.10
CA VAL A 179 -13.73 -7.46 3.88
C VAL A 179 -14.23 -8.81 3.33
N ARG A 180 -14.45 -9.80 4.21
CA ARG A 180 -14.88 -11.16 3.78
C ARG A 180 -16.29 -11.20 3.19
N HIS A 181 -17.20 -10.36 3.66
CA HIS A 181 -18.57 -10.30 3.15
C HIS A 181 -18.69 -9.56 1.82
N ALA A 182 -17.58 -9.01 1.34
CA ALA A 182 -17.53 -8.20 0.14
C ALA A 182 -16.96 -8.95 -1.08
N GLU A 183 -16.47 -10.18 -0.87
CA GLU A 183 -16.07 -11.17 -1.89
C GLU A 183 -17.27 -12.06 -2.31
#